data_AF-A0A119UWU6-F1
#
_entry.id   AF-A0A119UWU6-F1
#
_cell.length_a   1.000
_cell.length_b   1.000
_cell.length_c   1.000
_cell.angle_alpha   90.00
_cell.angle_beta   90.00
_cell.angle_gamma   90.00
#
_symmetry.space_group_name_H-M   'P 1'
#
loop_
_entity.id
_entity.type
_entity.pdbx_description
1 polymer ?
#
loop_
_entity_poly.entity_id
_entity_poly.type
_entity_poly.pdbx_seq_one_letter_code
_entity_poly.pdbx_strand_id
1 'polypeptide(L)'
;MSGMCFDGYGRNSYGAIWNTPKLGFGYAVNVMIEDGKPVSFVLQTGPENFSQLIDVLIQRYGPPAQTKSGTVQNGAGATFNNQSVRWIGKNVTINAEMRSGTVDKSKVFISDRAYWDTRQGEQEQAAKSGANQL
;
A
#
# COMPACT_ATOMS: atom_id res chain seq x y z
N MET A 1 24.27 11.51 -9.13
CA MET A 1 24.13 10.27 -8.32
C MET A 1 22.87 9.57 -8.80
N SER A 2 23.00 8.45 -9.52
CA SER A 2 21.85 7.66 -10.01
C SER A 2 21.70 6.44 -9.12
N GLY A 3 20.71 6.49 -8.24
CA GLY A 3 20.37 5.40 -7.33
C GLY A 3 19.18 5.79 -6.47
N MET A 4 18.28 4.85 -6.23
CA MET A 4 17.18 5.00 -5.28
C MET A 4 17.77 5.09 -3.86
N CYS A 5 17.34 6.07 -3.08
CA CYS A 5 17.88 6.31 -1.73
C CYS A 5 16.80 6.12 -0.66
N PHE A 6 17.18 5.77 0.56
CA PHE A 6 16.30 5.56 1.71
C PHE A 6 16.81 6.37 2.90
N ASP A 7 15.92 7.03 3.64
CA ASP A 7 16.28 7.91 4.77
C ASP A 7 16.02 7.33 6.17
N GLY A 8 15.54 6.08 6.27
CA GLY A 8 15.24 5.48 7.57
C GLY A 8 16.48 5.04 8.33
N TYR A 9 16.34 4.95 9.66
CA TYR A 9 17.45 4.72 10.58
C TYR A 9 17.45 3.29 11.13
N GLY A 10 18.49 2.52 10.83
CA GLY A 10 18.71 1.21 11.44
C GLY A 10 17.89 0.07 10.83
N ARG A 11 17.98 -1.11 11.46
CA ARG A 11 17.46 -2.39 10.93
C ARG A 11 15.94 -2.55 11.07
N ASN A 12 15.30 -1.78 11.94
CA ASN A 12 13.86 -1.72 12.12
C ASN A 12 13.45 -0.26 11.97
N SER A 13 12.91 0.11 10.81
CA SER A 13 12.69 1.51 10.49
C SER A 13 11.59 1.72 9.46
N TYR A 14 11.02 2.91 9.52
CA TYR A 14 10.15 3.45 8.48
C TYR A 14 10.81 4.70 7.92
N GLY A 15 10.78 4.87 6.60
CA GLY A 15 11.38 6.03 5.95
C GLY A 15 10.93 6.20 4.50
N ALA A 16 11.22 7.35 3.94
CA ALA A 16 10.93 7.70 2.57
C ALA A 16 11.99 7.17 1.61
N ILE A 17 11.54 6.87 0.40
CA ILE A 17 12.40 6.58 -0.73
C ILE A 17 12.52 7.83 -1.60
N TRP A 18 13.75 8.19 -1.90
CA TRP A 18 14.11 9.34 -2.72
C TRP A 18 14.64 8.90 -4.08
N ASN A 19 14.61 9.82 -5.04
CA ASN A 19 15.06 9.58 -6.42
C ASN A 19 14.30 8.42 -7.08
N THR A 20 12.98 8.41 -6.91
CA THR A 20 12.09 7.38 -7.44
C THR A 20 11.88 7.54 -8.96
N PRO A 21 11.51 6.47 -9.69
CA PRO A 21 11.28 6.53 -11.14
C PRO A 21 10.20 7.55 -11.51
N LYS A 22 10.33 8.23 -12.66
CA LYS A 22 9.26 9.12 -13.13
C LYS A 22 8.10 8.28 -13.68
N LEU A 23 6.93 8.38 -13.04
CA LEU A 23 5.70 7.68 -13.48
C LEU A 23 4.78 8.57 -14.33
N GLY A 24 5.18 9.83 -14.58
CA GLY A 24 4.37 10.82 -15.30
C GLY A 24 3.46 11.67 -14.39
N PHE A 25 3.47 11.42 -13.08
CA PHE A 25 2.74 12.17 -12.05
C PHE A 25 3.54 12.23 -10.75
N GLY A 26 3.12 13.11 -9.83
CA GLY A 26 3.73 13.25 -8.51
C GLY A 26 3.31 12.13 -7.56
N TYR A 27 4.26 11.54 -6.84
CA TYR A 27 3.99 10.52 -5.83
C TYR A 27 5.12 10.46 -4.80
N ALA A 28 4.81 9.90 -3.63
CA ALA A 28 5.78 9.59 -2.60
C ALA A 28 5.80 8.08 -2.35
N VAL A 29 6.95 7.54 -1.96
CA VAL A 29 7.07 6.14 -1.55
C VAL A 29 7.72 6.11 -0.18
N ASN A 30 7.11 5.36 0.73
CA ASN A 30 7.71 4.99 1.99
C ASN A 30 7.95 3.49 2.04
N VAL A 31 8.93 3.06 2.83
CA VAL A 31 9.25 1.66 3.03
C VAL A 31 9.34 1.37 4.52
N MET A 32 8.87 0.17 4.90
CA MET A 32 9.09 -0.40 6.20
C MET A 32 10.16 -1.47 6.09
N ILE A 33 11.19 -1.35 6.92
CA ILE A 33 12.31 -2.26 7.07
C ILE A 33 12.17 -2.97 8.40
N GLU A 34 12.27 -4.30 8.39
CA GLU A 34 12.34 -5.15 9.57
C GLU A 34 13.51 -6.12 9.42
N ASP A 35 14.32 -6.26 10.47
CA ASP A 35 15.56 -7.03 10.50
C ASP A 35 16.56 -6.71 9.36
N GLY A 36 16.49 -5.48 8.83
CA GLY A 36 17.29 -5.00 7.71
C GLY A 36 16.73 -5.38 6.34
N LYS A 37 15.49 -5.88 6.25
CA LYS A 37 14.82 -6.24 5.00
C LYS A 37 13.55 -5.42 4.80
N PRO A 38 13.26 -4.95 3.56
CA PRO A 38 11.98 -4.32 3.28
C PRO A 38 10.85 -5.34 3.35
N VAL A 39 9.86 -5.06 4.19
CA VAL A 39 8.66 -5.90 4.36
C VAL A 39 7.42 -5.27 3.72
N SER A 40 7.44 -3.96 3.49
CA SER A 40 6.41 -3.30 2.69
C SER A 40 6.84 -1.98 2.10
N PHE A 41 6.23 -1.62 0.97
CA PHE A 41 6.30 -0.30 0.36
C PHE A 41 4.90 0.30 0.29
N VAL A 42 4.80 1.59 0.61
CA VAL A 42 3.58 2.38 0.50
C VAL A 42 3.84 3.50 -0.50
N LEU A 43 3.24 3.42 -1.68
CA LEU A 43 3.18 4.53 -2.62
C LEU A 43 1.92 5.35 -2.37
N GLN A 44 2.04 6.67 -2.35
CA GLN A 44 0.91 7.59 -2.21
C GLN A 44 0.91 8.64 -3.32
N THR A 45 -0.28 8.91 -3.87
CA THR A 45 -0.53 9.96 -4.87
C THR A 45 -1.98 10.42 -4.78
N GLY A 46 -2.35 11.41 -5.59
CA GLY A 46 -3.73 11.88 -5.72
C GLY A 46 -4.63 10.90 -6.50
N PRO A 47 -5.93 10.81 -6.17
CA PRO A 47 -6.92 9.96 -6.85
C PRO A 47 -7.07 10.20 -8.35
N GLU A 48 -6.77 11.40 -8.83
CA GLU A 48 -6.73 11.76 -10.25
C GLU A 48 -5.66 10.96 -11.02
N ASN A 49 -4.61 10.50 -10.35
CA ASN A 49 -3.53 9.71 -10.96
C ASN A 49 -3.81 8.20 -10.91
N PHE A 50 -4.91 7.76 -10.29
CA PHE A 50 -5.15 6.34 -10.01
C PHE A 50 -5.22 5.50 -11.28
N SER A 51 -5.90 5.97 -12.33
CA SER A 51 -5.99 5.24 -13.60
C SER A 51 -4.60 5.00 -14.21
N GLN A 52 -3.80 6.05 -14.30
CA GLN A 52 -2.44 5.96 -14.84
C GLN A 52 -1.54 5.07 -13.98
N LEU A 53 -1.70 5.10 -12.65
CA LEU A 53 -1.00 4.21 -11.74
C LEU A 53 -1.36 2.73 -11.96
N ILE A 54 -2.65 2.44 -12.18
CA ILE A 54 -3.10 1.07 -12.52
C ILE A 54 -2.52 0.63 -13.86
N ASP A 55 -2.49 1.49 -14.87
CA ASP A 55 -1.91 1.17 -16.18
C ASP A 55 -0.42 0.81 -16.06
N VAL A 56 0.35 1.55 -15.26
CA VAL A 56 1.76 1.24 -14.96
C VAL A 56 1.90 -0.13 -14.28
N LEU A 57 1.05 -0.43 -13.29
CA LEU A 57 1.09 -1.72 -12.59
C LEU A 57 0.69 -2.87 -13.51
N ILE A 58 -0.31 -2.70 -14.38
CA ILE A 58 -0.71 -3.69 -15.37
C ILE A 58 0.41 -3.94 -16.38
N GLN A 59 1.03 -2.88 -16.89
CA GLN A 59 2.15 -3.00 -17.83
C GLN A 59 3.31 -3.78 -17.22
N ARG A 60 3.57 -3.63 -15.91
CA ARG A 60 4.70 -4.26 -15.23
C ARG A 60 4.41 -5.67 -14.71
N TYR A 61 3.21 -5.91 -14.19
CA TYR A 61 2.87 -7.13 -13.45
C TYR A 61 1.76 -7.97 -14.10
N GLY A 62 1.21 -7.52 -15.22
CA GLY A 62 0.08 -8.16 -15.89
C GLY A 62 -1.28 -7.81 -15.27
N PRO A 63 -2.36 -8.46 -15.71
CA PRO A 63 -3.70 -8.17 -15.22
C PRO A 63 -3.83 -8.47 -13.72
N PRO A 64 -4.65 -7.70 -12.97
CA PRO A 64 -4.87 -7.93 -11.55
C PRO A 64 -5.66 -9.21 -11.31
N ALA A 65 -5.43 -9.83 -10.15
CA ALA A 65 -6.20 -10.98 -9.70
C ALA A 65 -7.63 -10.59 -9.28
N GLN A 66 -7.82 -9.37 -8.77
CA GLN A 66 -9.13 -8.86 -8.35
C GLN A 66 -9.23 -7.36 -8.62
N THR A 67 -10.42 -6.93 -9.04
CA THR A 67 -10.82 -5.52 -9.12
C THR A 67 -12.18 -5.38 -8.46
N LYS A 68 -12.34 -4.38 -7.59
CA LYS A 68 -13.61 -4.04 -6.96
C LYS A 68 -13.85 -2.55 -7.13
N SER A 69 -15.05 -2.21 -7.59
CA SER A 69 -15.50 -0.83 -7.71
C SER A 69 -16.64 -0.60 -6.74
N GLY A 70 -16.77 0.63 -6.24
CA GLY A 70 -17.82 1.00 -5.31
C GLY A 70 -17.73 2.46 -4.93
N THR A 71 -18.23 2.77 -3.74
CA THR A 71 -18.21 4.12 -3.19
C THR A 71 -17.74 4.11 -1.75
N VAL A 72 -17.11 5.20 -1.32
CA VAL A 72 -16.77 5.49 0.07
C VAL A 72 -17.49 6.75 0.52
N GLN A 73 -17.80 6.84 1.81
CA GLN A 73 -18.46 7.99 2.41
C GLN A 73 -17.53 8.61 3.45
N ASN A 74 -17.38 9.94 3.42
CA ASN A 74 -16.63 10.64 4.46
C ASN A 74 -17.50 10.86 5.73
N GLY A 75 -16.89 11.34 6.81
CA GLY A 75 -17.62 11.61 8.07
C GLY A 75 -18.73 12.65 7.96
N ALA A 76 -18.72 13.49 6.92
CA ALA A 76 -19.77 14.48 6.64
C ALA A 76 -20.91 13.96 5.75
N GLY A 77 -20.86 12.68 5.33
CA GLY A 77 -21.90 12.06 4.52
C GLY A 77 -21.72 12.18 3.01
N ALA A 78 -20.67 12.83 2.52
CA ALA A 78 -20.41 12.92 1.08
C ALA A 78 -19.88 11.59 0.53
N THR A 79 -20.40 11.18 -0.62
CA THR A 79 -20.06 9.93 -1.30
C THR A 79 -19.08 10.17 -2.44
N PHE A 80 -18.07 9.31 -2.55
CA PHE A 80 -17.05 9.36 -3.59
C PHE A 80 -16.91 8.00 -4.25
N ASN A 81 -16.60 7.97 -5.55
CA ASN A 81 -16.22 6.73 -6.22
C ASN A 81 -14.94 6.15 -5.58
N ASN A 82 -14.85 4.83 -5.51
CA ASN A 82 -13.64 4.13 -5.08
C ASN A 82 -13.44 2.90 -5.97
N GLN A 83 -12.17 2.53 -6.12
CA GLN A 83 -11.75 1.33 -6.79
C GLN A 83 -10.58 0.74 -6.02
N SER A 84 -10.63 -0.57 -5.80
CA SER A 84 -9.50 -1.34 -5.30
C SER A 84 -9.10 -2.41 -6.31
N VAL A 85 -7.80 -2.58 -6.49
CA VAL A 85 -7.20 -3.50 -7.45
C VAL A 85 -6.11 -4.29 -6.75
N ARG A 86 -6.09 -5.60 -6.94
CA ARG A 86 -5.19 -6.49 -6.21
C ARG A 86 -4.45 -7.44 -7.14
N TRP A 87 -3.13 -7.55 -6.95
CA TRP A 87 -2.28 -8.59 -7.50
C TRP A 87 -1.80 -9.51 -6.38
N ILE A 88 -1.83 -10.81 -6.65
CA ILE A 88 -1.39 -11.84 -5.70
C ILE A 88 -0.27 -12.63 -6.36
N GLY A 89 0.96 -12.38 -5.93
CA GLY A 89 2.12 -13.18 -6.28
C GLY A 89 2.42 -14.23 -5.21
N LYS A 90 3.45 -15.05 -5.46
CA LYS A 90 3.91 -16.09 -4.52
C LYS A 90 4.35 -15.52 -3.18
N ASN A 91 5.16 -14.45 -3.20
CA ASN A 91 5.77 -13.86 -2.01
C ASN A 91 5.22 -12.47 -1.67
N VAL A 92 4.61 -11.78 -2.65
CA VAL A 92 4.22 -10.38 -2.52
C VAL A 92 2.76 -10.22 -2.91
N THR A 93 2.04 -9.37 -2.18
CA THR A 93 0.73 -8.86 -2.58
C THR A 93 0.87 -7.37 -2.93
N ILE A 94 0.19 -6.94 -3.98
CA ILE A 94 0.04 -5.52 -4.32
C ILE A 94 -1.43 -5.18 -4.18
N ASN A 95 -1.76 -4.21 -3.32
CA ASN A 95 -3.10 -3.67 -3.18
C ASN A 95 -3.08 -2.20 -3.55
N ALA A 96 -3.77 -1.83 -4.62
CA ALA A 96 -4.01 -0.44 -5.00
C ALA A 96 -5.42 -0.04 -4.58
N GLU A 97 -5.57 1.10 -3.94
CA GLU A 97 -6.86 1.65 -3.53
C GLU A 97 -6.93 3.13 -3.89
N MET A 98 -7.99 3.52 -4.60
CA MET A 98 -8.17 4.87 -5.10
C MET A 98 -8.33 5.88 -3.97
N ARG A 99 -9.04 5.49 -2.90
CA ARG A 99 -9.28 6.32 -1.72
C ARG A 99 -9.01 5.52 -0.45
N SER A 100 -7.79 5.64 0.08
CA SER A 100 -7.29 4.82 1.19
C SER A 100 -6.94 5.68 2.41
N GLY A 101 -7.68 5.46 3.51
CA GLY A 101 -7.54 6.23 4.76
C GLY A 101 -8.15 7.63 4.69
N THR A 102 -7.94 8.36 3.59
CA THR A 102 -8.57 9.66 3.32
C THR A 102 -9.11 9.69 1.88
N VAL A 103 -10.15 10.49 1.64
CA VAL A 103 -10.81 10.54 0.32
C VAL A 103 -9.93 11.18 -0.77
N ASP A 104 -8.91 11.93 -0.39
CA ASP A 104 -8.00 12.67 -1.25
C ASP A 104 -6.67 11.93 -1.54
N LYS A 105 -6.54 10.67 -1.12
CA LYS A 105 -5.30 9.90 -1.30
C LYS A 105 -5.55 8.52 -1.90
N SER A 106 -4.86 8.26 -3.02
CA SER A 106 -4.63 6.91 -3.51
C SER A 106 -3.42 6.29 -2.85
N LYS A 107 -3.48 4.99 -2.61
CA LYS A 107 -2.39 4.22 -2.02
C LYS A 107 -2.16 2.93 -2.79
N VAL A 108 -0.90 2.61 -3.05
CA VAL A 108 -0.48 1.26 -3.41
C VAL A 108 0.36 0.70 -2.28
N PHE A 109 -0.08 -0.43 -1.76
CA PHE A 109 0.61 -1.17 -0.73
C PHE A 109 1.18 -2.46 -1.30
N ILE A 110 2.51 -2.54 -1.33
CA ILE A 110 3.26 -3.72 -1.74
C ILE A 110 3.76 -4.38 -0.46
N SER A 111 3.42 -5.63 -0.22
CA SER A 111 3.64 -6.27 1.07
C SER A 111 4.20 -7.69 0.93
N ASP A 112 5.19 -8.03 1.75
CA ASP A 112 5.66 -9.40 1.91
C ASP A 112 4.57 -10.26 2.56
N ARG A 113 4.18 -11.35 1.90
CA ARG A 113 3.04 -12.17 2.34
C ARG A 113 3.33 -12.88 3.64
N ALA A 114 4.48 -13.53 3.76
CA ALA A 114 4.81 -14.33 4.94
C ALA A 114 4.86 -13.45 6.19
N TYR A 115 5.52 -12.29 6.11
CA TYR A 115 5.60 -11.34 7.20
C TYR A 115 4.21 -10.85 7.63
N TRP A 116 3.38 -10.43 6.68
CA TRP A 116 2.07 -9.84 7.00
C TRP A 116 1.01 -10.87 7.41
N ASP A 117 1.08 -12.10 6.89
CA ASP A 117 0.21 -13.20 7.33
C ASP A 117 0.49 -13.55 8.80
N THR A 118 1.76 -13.62 9.21
CA THR A 118 2.15 -13.82 10.62
C THR A 118 1.66 -12.68 11.50
N ARG A 119 1.95 -11.42 11.13
CA ARG A 119 1.53 -10.24 11.90
C ARG A 119 0.01 -10.12 12.03
N GLN A 120 -0.75 -10.43 10.97
CA GLN A 120 -2.22 -10.43 11.05
C GLN A 120 -2.73 -11.50 12.02
N GLY A 121 -2.15 -12.71 11.96
CA GLY A 121 -2.50 -13.77 12.92
C GLY A 121 -2.25 -13.37 14.37
N GLU A 122 -1.11 -12.73 14.66
CA GLU A 122 -0.78 -12.21 15.99
C GLU A 122 -1.79 -11.13 16.45
N GLN A 123 -2.12 -10.18 15.56
CA GLN A 123 -3.09 -9.12 15.87
C GLN A 123 -4.50 -9.66 16.11
N GLU A 124 -4.96 -10.62 15.31
CA GLU A 124 -6.25 -11.27 15.49
C GLU A 124 -6.31 -12.05 16.81
N GLN A 125 -5.23 -12.74 17.18
CA GLN A 125 -5.13 -13.44 18.46
C GLN A 125 -5.17 -12.45 19.63
N ALA A 126 -4.37 -11.38 19.58
CA ALA A 126 -4.37 -10.34 20.59
C ALA A 126 -5.74 -9.67 20.75
N ALA A 127 -6.44 -9.39 19.64
CA ALA A 127 -7.79 -8.83 19.67
C ALA A 127 -8.81 -9.78 20.33
N LYS A 128 -8.74 -11.09 20.03
CA LYS A 128 -9.60 -12.11 20.67
C LYS A 128 -9.29 -12.25 22.16
N SER A 129 -8.03 -12.22 22.55
CA SER A 129 -7.62 -12.28 23.96
C SER A 129 -8.04 -11.04 24.74
N GLY A 130 -7.92 -9.84 24.16
CA GLY A 130 -8.38 -8.60 24.79
C GLY A 130 -9.90 -8.49 24.89
N ALA A 131 -10.64 -8.99 23.90
CA ALA A 131 -12.10 -9.03 23.94
C ALA A 131 -12.65 -9.98 25.04
N ASN A 132 -11.89 -11.01 25.41
CA ASN A 132 -12.23 -11.92 26.53
C ASN A 132 -11.90 -11.34 27.92
N GLN A 133 -11.31 -10.13 28.00
CA GLN A 133 -10.95 -9.46 29.25
C GLN A 133 -11.82 -8.24 29.57
N LEU A 134 -12.89 -8.00 28.80
CA LEU A 134 -13.93 -6.99 29.05
C LEU A 134 -15.23 -7.68 29.51
#